data_AF-A0A2X1ADF4-F1
#
_entry.id   AF-A0A2X1ADF4-F1
#
_cell.length_a   1.000
_cell.length_b   1.000
_cell.length_c   1.000
_cell.angle_alpha   90.00
_cell.angle_beta   90.00
_cell.angle_gamma   90.00
#
_symmetry.space_group_name_H-M   'P 1'
#
loop_
_entity.id
_entity.type
_entity.pdbx_description
1 polymer ?
#
loop_
_entity_poly.entity_id
_entity_poly.type
_entity_poly.pdbx_seq_one_letter_code
_entity_poly.pdbx_strand_id
1 'polypeptide(L)'
;MSKMDARVVRDLSESKKRVMTNVVQHLQQRHEKKSAKRWPYGALAMILSVCIGLFIYQQYNEQQQQASTIPPVLDERILELYLQLDSFMNGKNRLYKASFDNFLYLESTFAYAQSKKLVPTQEQVDKALEQFMQEWSYEDDTRPTYDKLLQMLQVTNEGFIENFGKPIAYKMATFDLLWEASQADYKDVSSPIRTWLVEQEAMNYLEQHYHKDIASLREKYKIPEKDSQMKLIRSGTVLAIKEHEFLVVSGVLASEVGQKSVDELVQKHSNGTWFPLVDVPQTLSVGDRVEVQYRQSIGNDDAQPFIDYKDIVEMKIVKESP
;
A
#
# COMPACT_ATOMS: atom_id res chain seq x y z
N MET A 1 -121.15 28.96 -19.76
CA MET A 1 -119.83 28.75 -20.44
C MET A 1 -118.77 29.33 -19.49
N SER A 2 -117.99 28.56 -18.72
CA SER A 2 -116.84 27.71 -19.09
C SER A 2 -115.80 28.51 -19.89
N LYS A 3 -114.52 28.72 -19.51
CA LYS A 3 -113.64 28.13 -18.49
C LYS A 3 -112.36 29.00 -18.36
N MET A 4 -111.86 29.09 -17.13
CA MET A 4 -110.46 29.12 -16.66
C MET A 4 -109.49 30.28 -16.97
N ASP A 5 -109.15 30.92 -15.85
CA ASP A 5 -108.00 31.75 -15.48
C ASP A 5 -106.65 31.44 -16.16
N ALA A 6 -106.06 32.49 -16.74
CA ALA A 6 -104.67 32.57 -17.15
C ALA A 6 -103.72 32.86 -15.96
N ARG A 7 -103.76 32.02 -14.93
CA ARG A 7 -102.90 32.13 -13.73
C ARG A 7 -102.15 30.84 -13.38
N VAL A 8 -101.75 30.02 -14.34
CA VAL A 8 -100.91 28.85 -14.02
C VAL A 8 -99.95 28.52 -15.17
N VAL A 9 -99.00 29.38 -15.51
CA VAL A 9 -97.77 28.92 -16.18
C VAL A 9 -96.58 29.78 -15.74
N ARG A 10 -95.60 29.12 -15.10
CA ARG A 10 -94.24 29.58 -14.75
C ARG A 10 -94.05 30.39 -13.47
N ASP A 11 -94.53 29.86 -12.34
CA ASP A 11 -93.75 30.01 -11.11
C ASP A 11 -92.65 28.92 -11.09
N LEU A 12 -91.44 29.32 -11.49
CA LEU A 12 -90.25 28.46 -11.53
C LEU A 12 -89.46 28.49 -10.20
N SER A 13 -89.99 29.15 -9.17
CA SER A 13 -89.28 29.35 -7.89
C SER A 13 -89.03 28.04 -7.16
N GLU A 14 -90.00 27.12 -7.15
CA GLU A 14 -89.83 25.81 -6.53
C GLU A 14 -88.84 24.91 -7.28
N SER A 15 -88.87 24.95 -8.62
CA SER A 15 -87.96 24.16 -9.45
C SER A 15 -86.51 24.65 -9.27
N LYS A 16 -86.30 25.99 -9.24
CA LYS A 16 -85.00 26.57 -8.92
C LYS A 16 -84.54 26.22 -7.51
N LYS A 17 -85.41 26.25 -6.51
CA LYS A 17 -85.05 25.83 -5.14
C LYS A 17 -84.61 24.38 -5.10
N ARG A 18 -85.36 23.45 -5.74
CA ARG A 18 -84.98 22.03 -5.78
C ARG A 18 -83.64 21.78 -6.48
N VAL A 19 -83.39 22.44 -7.62
CA VAL A 19 -82.12 22.33 -8.33
C VAL A 19 -80.98 22.91 -7.48
N MET A 20 -81.19 24.06 -6.84
CA MET A 20 -80.19 24.70 -6.00
C MET A 20 -79.87 23.87 -4.75
N THR A 21 -80.87 23.27 -4.10
CA THR A 21 -80.67 22.34 -2.99
C THR A 21 -79.92 21.08 -3.42
N ASN A 22 -80.27 20.48 -4.56
CA ASN A 22 -79.56 19.31 -5.08
C ASN A 22 -78.11 19.62 -5.49
N VAL A 23 -77.86 20.79 -6.10
CA VAL A 23 -76.51 21.24 -6.46
C VAL A 23 -75.67 21.52 -5.21
N VAL A 24 -76.26 22.15 -4.18
CA VAL A 24 -75.58 22.39 -2.89
C VAL A 24 -75.27 21.07 -2.18
N GLN A 25 -76.20 20.10 -2.17
CA GLN A 25 -75.96 18.77 -1.60
C GLN A 25 -74.86 18.01 -2.35
N HIS A 26 -74.83 18.09 -3.68
CA HIS A 26 -73.76 17.48 -4.48
C HIS A 26 -72.41 18.17 -4.31
N LEU A 27 -72.39 19.49 -4.10
CA LEU A 27 -71.16 20.24 -3.78
C LEU A 27 -70.66 19.91 -2.37
N GLN A 28 -71.55 19.79 -1.38
CA GLN A 28 -71.19 19.35 -0.02
C GLN A 28 -70.65 17.91 -0.01
N GLN A 29 -71.29 16.97 -0.72
CA GLN A 29 -70.79 15.60 -0.84
C GLN A 29 -69.45 15.50 -1.60
N ARG A 30 -69.19 16.38 -2.57
CA ARG A 30 -67.87 16.47 -3.24
C ARG A 30 -66.78 17.05 -2.34
N HIS A 31 -67.13 17.92 -1.40
CA HIS A 31 -66.19 18.44 -0.42
C HIS A 31 -65.87 17.42 0.69
N GLU A 32 -66.86 16.62 1.12
CA GLU A 32 -66.64 15.59 2.15
C GLU A 32 -65.87 14.36 1.63
N LYS A 33 -65.95 14.03 0.32
CA LYS A 33 -65.27 12.87 -0.28
C LYS A 33 -63.81 13.08 -0.71
N LYS A 34 -63.16 14.19 -0.37
CA LYS A 34 -61.71 14.42 -0.65
C LYS A 34 -60.81 14.50 0.59
N SER A 35 -61.19 13.82 1.66
CA SER A 35 -60.31 13.55 2.81
C SER A 35 -59.82 12.09 2.80
N ALA A 36 -59.34 11.60 1.66
CA ALA A 36 -58.48 10.42 1.66
C ALA A 36 -57.10 10.90 2.12
N LYS A 37 -56.80 10.68 3.41
CA LYS A 37 -55.52 10.92 4.09
C LYS A 37 -54.33 10.80 3.12
N ARG A 38 -53.80 11.94 2.65
CA ARG A 38 -52.47 12.06 2.02
C ARG A 38 -51.33 12.09 3.04
N TRP A 39 -51.64 11.80 4.30
CA TRP A 39 -50.69 11.70 5.40
C TRP A 39 -49.64 10.57 5.29
N PRO A 40 -49.86 9.40 4.63
CA PRO A 40 -48.82 8.38 4.64
C PRO A 40 -47.64 8.76 3.75
N TYR A 41 -47.85 9.48 2.63
CA TYR A 41 -46.76 9.80 1.70
C TYR A 41 -45.84 10.93 2.19
N GLY A 42 -46.38 11.93 2.90
CA GLY A 42 -45.56 13.00 3.46
C GLY A 42 -44.66 12.50 4.59
N ALA A 43 -45.21 11.68 5.49
CA ALA A 43 -44.44 11.04 6.56
C ALA A 43 -43.43 10.03 6.00
N LEU A 44 -43.82 9.18 5.03
CA LEU A 44 -42.90 8.25 4.36
C LEU A 44 -41.78 8.98 3.62
N ALA A 45 -42.08 10.06 2.90
CA ALA A 45 -41.06 10.85 2.21
C ALA A 45 -40.09 11.53 3.19
N MET A 46 -40.59 12.01 4.33
CA MET A 46 -39.75 12.59 5.39
C MET A 46 -38.84 11.53 6.02
N ILE A 47 -39.37 10.35 6.35
CA ILE A 47 -38.60 9.22 6.87
C ILE A 47 -37.56 8.76 5.85
N LEU A 48 -37.94 8.59 4.57
CA LEU A 48 -37.03 8.18 3.51
C LEU A 48 -35.92 9.22 3.31
N SER A 49 -36.24 10.52 3.37
CA SER A 49 -35.25 11.60 3.25
C SER A 49 -34.30 11.63 4.44
N VAL A 50 -34.79 11.36 5.65
CA VAL A 50 -33.95 11.22 6.85
C VAL A 50 -33.08 9.97 6.77
N CYS A 51 -33.59 8.84 6.29
CA CYS A 51 -32.81 7.62 6.08
C CYS A 51 -31.74 7.78 5.00
N ILE A 52 -32.05 8.44 3.88
CA ILE A 52 -31.08 8.76 2.83
C ILE A 52 -30.06 9.77 3.35
N GLY A 53 -30.49 10.77 4.11
CA GLY A 53 -29.59 11.74 4.75
C GLY A 53 -28.65 11.09 5.76
N LEU A 54 -29.16 10.17 6.59
CA LEU A 54 -28.35 9.37 7.51
C LEU A 54 -27.43 8.41 6.76
N PHE A 55 -27.88 7.77 5.68
CA PHE A 55 -27.05 6.89 4.86
C PHE A 55 -25.92 7.65 4.16
N ILE A 56 -26.21 8.83 3.59
CA ILE A 56 -25.18 9.71 2.98
C ILE A 56 -24.25 10.25 4.06
N TYR A 57 -24.78 10.69 5.20
CA TYR A 57 -23.97 11.15 6.32
C TYR A 57 -23.06 10.02 6.84
N GLN A 58 -23.58 8.81 6.97
CA GLN A 58 -22.84 7.65 7.44
C GLN A 58 -21.81 7.19 6.40
N GLN A 59 -22.13 7.18 5.10
CA GLN A 59 -21.13 6.96 4.04
C GLN A 59 -20.05 8.03 4.01
N TYR A 60 -20.43 9.29 4.17
CA TYR A 60 -19.48 10.42 4.16
C TYR A 60 -18.60 10.39 5.41
N ASN A 61 -19.14 10.00 6.56
CA ASN A 61 -18.41 9.85 7.81
C ASN A 61 -17.51 8.60 7.80
N GLU A 62 -17.95 7.50 7.19
CA GLU A 62 -17.12 6.30 6.95
C GLU A 62 -15.99 6.58 5.95
N GLN A 63 -16.27 7.31 4.86
CA GLN A 63 -15.23 7.77 3.93
C GLN A 63 -14.28 8.78 4.56
N GLN A 64 -14.77 9.69 5.42
CA GLN A 64 -13.91 10.60 6.17
C GLN A 64 -13.10 9.88 7.24
N GLN A 65 -13.63 8.86 7.92
CA GLN A 65 -12.88 8.02 8.86
C GLN A 65 -11.81 7.20 8.15
N GLN A 66 -12.07 6.69 6.95
CA GLN A 66 -11.06 6.04 6.10
C GLN A 66 -10.03 7.05 5.55
N ALA A 67 -10.44 8.24 5.13
CA ALA A 67 -9.51 9.27 4.65
C ALA A 67 -8.69 9.93 5.79
N SER A 68 -9.18 9.90 7.03
CA SER A 68 -8.45 10.40 8.21
C SER A 68 -7.52 9.37 8.85
N THR A 69 -7.46 8.14 8.35
CA THR A 69 -6.62 7.04 8.89
C THR A 69 -5.45 6.64 8.01
N ILE A 70 -5.41 7.06 6.73
CA ILE A 70 -4.29 6.76 5.84
C ILE A 70 -3.14 7.74 6.11
N PRO A 71 -1.96 7.29 6.56
CA PRO A 71 -0.83 8.19 6.78
C PRO A 71 -0.29 8.74 5.45
N PRO A 72 0.31 9.95 5.45
CA PRO A 72 0.92 10.51 4.25
C PRO A 72 2.12 9.66 3.80
N VAL A 73 2.37 9.68 2.49
CA VAL A 73 3.64 9.20 1.91
C VAL A 73 4.74 10.20 2.28
N LEU A 74 5.93 9.69 2.60
CA LEU A 74 7.06 10.45 3.15
C LEU A 74 6.69 11.18 4.45
N ASP A 75 6.20 10.43 5.44
CA ASP A 75 5.83 11.01 6.74
C ASP A 75 7.10 11.42 7.50
N GLU A 76 7.39 12.71 7.50
CA GLU A 76 8.60 13.29 8.10
C GLU A 76 8.76 12.93 9.58
N ARG A 77 7.66 12.68 10.32
CA ARG A 77 7.74 12.24 11.73
C ARG A 77 8.42 10.88 11.84
N ILE A 78 8.14 9.96 10.93
CA ILE A 78 8.77 8.63 10.90
C ILE A 78 10.26 8.77 10.59
N LEU A 79 10.62 9.65 9.65
CA LEU A 79 12.03 9.96 9.39
C LEU A 79 12.72 10.51 10.64
N GLU A 80 12.13 11.50 11.32
CA GLU A 80 12.69 12.07 12.55
C GLU A 80 12.90 11.01 13.64
N LEU A 81 11.96 10.08 13.80
CA LEU A 81 12.13 8.94 14.70
C LEU A 81 13.37 8.12 14.35
N TYR A 82 13.54 7.74 13.07
CA TYR A 82 14.69 6.94 12.63
C TYR A 82 16.01 7.69 12.84
N LEU A 83 16.05 8.99 12.55
CA LEU A 83 17.24 9.82 12.74
C LEU A 83 17.61 9.98 14.23
N GLN A 84 16.63 10.09 15.12
CA GLN A 84 16.88 10.16 16.56
C GLN A 84 17.39 8.84 17.13
N LEU A 85 16.82 7.71 16.67
CA LEU A 85 17.29 6.38 17.05
C LEU A 85 18.74 6.16 16.59
N ASP A 86 19.05 6.49 15.34
CA ASP A 86 20.41 6.39 14.80
C ASP A 86 21.40 7.27 15.56
N SER A 87 21.01 8.51 15.87
CA SER A 87 21.82 9.43 16.69
C SER A 87 22.13 8.87 18.08
N PHE A 88 21.21 8.11 18.66
CA PHE A 88 21.40 7.48 19.97
C PHE A 88 22.38 6.30 19.88
N MET A 89 22.20 5.41 18.89
CA MET A 89 23.01 4.21 18.75
C MET A 89 24.44 4.50 18.26
N ASN A 90 24.57 5.45 17.33
CA ASN A 90 25.81 5.68 16.58
C ASN A 90 26.46 7.06 16.86
N GLY A 91 25.80 7.92 17.64
CA GLY A 91 26.27 9.28 17.95
C GLY A 91 25.95 10.31 16.87
N LYS A 92 25.99 11.60 17.25
CA LYS A 92 25.51 12.75 16.44
C LYS A 92 26.32 13.09 15.17
N ASN A 93 27.46 12.43 14.95
CA ASN A 93 28.42 12.78 13.90
C ASN A 93 28.42 11.82 12.71
N ARG A 94 27.48 10.86 12.63
CA ARG A 94 27.41 9.91 11.51
C ARG A 94 26.48 10.40 10.40
N LEU A 95 26.78 9.95 9.19
CA LEU A 95 25.96 10.16 8.01
C LEU A 95 24.67 9.32 8.14
N TYR A 96 23.54 9.98 8.33
CA TYR A 96 22.18 9.42 8.45
C TYR A 96 21.65 8.64 7.24
N LYS A 97 22.53 8.26 6.30
CA LYS A 97 22.16 7.67 5.02
C LYS A 97 21.43 6.34 5.18
N ALA A 98 21.95 5.41 5.98
CA ALA A 98 21.30 4.12 6.19
C ALA A 98 19.88 4.26 6.75
N SER A 99 19.70 5.16 7.72
CA SER A 99 18.39 5.48 8.31
C SER A 99 17.44 6.11 7.29
N PHE A 100 17.96 6.99 6.43
CA PHE A 100 17.19 7.58 5.34
C PHE A 100 16.82 6.55 4.26
N ASP A 101 17.72 5.65 3.90
CA ASP A 101 17.46 4.59 2.93
C ASP A 101 16.42 3.60 3.47
N ASN A 102 16.48 3.24 4.76
CA ASN A 102 15.44 2.44 5.43
C ASN A 102 14.08 3.15 5.47
N PHE A 103 14.08 4.47 5.71
CA PHE A 103 12.87 5.28 5.61
C PHE A 103 12.30 5.24 4.18
N LEU A 104 13.13 5.48 3.15
CA LEU A 104 12.69 5.41 1.76
C LEU A 104 12.20 4.01 1.37
N TYR A 105 12.79 2.95 1.90
CA TYR A 105 12.30 1.58 1.70
C TYR A 105 10.85 1.43 2.19
N LEU A 106 10.56 1.82 3.44
CA LEU A 106 9.19 1.77 4.00
C LEU A 106 8.22 2.64 3.19
N GLU A 107 8.64 3.86 2.84
CA GLU A 107 7.80 4.80 2.10
C GLU A 107 7.56 4.36 0.65
N SER A 108 8.56 3.74 0.01
CA SER A 108 8.47 3.27 -1.37
C SER A 108 7.46 2.14 -1.51
N THR A 109 7.56 1.14 -0.64
CA THR A 109 6.65 -0.01 -0.62
C THR A 109 5.23 0.44 -0.28
N PHE A 110 5.07 1.36 0.67
CA PHE A 110 3.78 1.95 1.00
C PHE A 110 3.15 2.73 -0.17
N ALA A 111 3.91 3.62 -0.80
CA ALA A 111 3.42 4.43 -1.92
C ALA A 111 3.04 3.56 -3.13
N TYR A 112 3.87 2.55 -3.42
CA TYR A 112 3.62 1.64 -4.53
C TYR A 112 2.40 0.74 -4.29
N ALA A 113 2.24 0.22 -3.07
CA ALA A 113 1.05 -0.53 -2.68
C ALA A 113 -0.24 0.30 -2.80
N GLN A 114 -0.20 1.58 -2.38
CA GLN A 114 -1.31 2.51 -2.59
C GLN A 114 -1.63 2.71 -4.08
N SER A 115 -0.61 2.80 -4.93
CA SER A 115 -0.80 2.90 -6.39
C SER A 115 -1.52 1.66 -6.96
N LYS A 116 -1.28 0.49 -6.37
CA LYS A 116 -1.97 -0.77 -6.66
C LYS A 116 -3.34 -0.90 -5.96
N LYS A 117 -3.78 0.13 -5.23
CA LYS A 117 -5.04 0.17 -4.47
C LYS A 117 -5.13 -0.91 -3.39
N LEU A 118 -3.99 -1.31 -2.83
CA LEU A 118 -3.92 -2.23 -1.71
C LEU A 118 -4.15 -1.44 -0.41
N VAL A 119 -5.20 -1.79 0.32
CA VAL A 119 -5.63 -1.08 1.53
C VAL A 119 -5.79 -2.12 2.64
N PRO A 120 -5.04 -2.01 3.75
CA PRO A 120 -5.19 -2.94 4.87
C PRO A 120 -6.52 -2.73 5.59
N THR A 121 -7.07 -3.83 6.09
CA THR A 121 -8.16 -3.80 7.06
C THR A 121 -7.67 -3.32 8.41
N GLN A 122 -8.58 -2.82 9.26
CA GLN A 122 -8.20 -2.39 10.61
C GLN A 122 -7.58 -3.54 11.42
N GLU A 123 -8.07 -4.77 11.26
CA GLU A 123 -7.50 -5.96 11.92
C GLU A 123 -6.04 -6.19 11.53
N GLN A 124 -5.69 -6.01 10.26
CA GLN A 124 -4.29 -6.12 9.80
C GLN A 124 -3.42 -5.00 10.39
N VAL A 125 -3.94 -3.78 10.48
CA VAL A 125 -3.23 -2.65 11.09
C VAL A 125 -3.03 -2.88 12.60
N ASP A 126 -4.05 -3.35 13.31
CA ASP A 126 -3.98 -3.61 14.75
C ASP A 126 -2.97 -4.74 15.04
N LYS A 127 -2.95 -5.78 14.21
CA LYS A 127 -1.96 -6.85 14.30
C LYS A 127 -0.53 -6.34 14.04
N ALA A 128 -0.34 -5.52 13.01
CA ALA A 128 0.95 -4.91 12.73
C ALA A 128 1.40 -3.96 13.86
N LEU A 129 0.45 -3.26 14.49
CA LEU A 129 0.73 -2.40 15.65
C LEU A 129 1.16 -3.24 16.84
N GLU A 130 0.48 -4.35 17.13
CA GLU A 130 0.89 -5.26 18.20
C GLU A 130 2.31 -5.78 17.97
N GLN A 131 2.62 -6.21 16.75
CA GLN A 131 3.97 -6.65 16.38
C GLN A 131 5.02 -5.55 16.55
N PHE A 132 4.73 -4.35 16.04
CA PHE A 132 5.62 -3.20 16.18
C PHE A 132 5.87 -2.83 17.65
N MET A 133 4.83 -2.87 18.49
CA MET A 133 4.97 -2.59 19.93
C MET A 133 5.70 -3.71 20.67
N GLN A 134 5.57 -4.96 20.23
CA GLN A 134 6.33 -6.10 20.78
C GLN A 134 7.84 -5.93 20.54
N GLU A 135 8.28 -5.34 19.42
CA GLU A 135 9.71 -5.08 19.20
C GLU A 135 10.32 -4.17 20.28
N TRP A 136 9.53 -3.25 20.84
CA TRP A 136 9.95 -2.37 21.94
C TRP A 136 9.84 -3.04 23.33
N SER A 137 9.26 -4.23 23.41
CA SER A 137 9.16 -5.00 24.65
C SER A 137 10.39 -5.87 24.94
N TYR A 138 11.25 -6.09 23.94
CA TYR A 138 12.49 -6.82 24.10
C TYR A 138 13.63 -5.86 24.49
N GLU A 139 14.37 -6.23 25.53
CA GLU A 139 15.60 -5.51 25.89
C GLU A 139 16.71 -5.87 24.89
N ASP A 140 17.17 -4.87 24.14
CA ASP A 140 18.31 -4.93 23.24
C ASP A 140 19.34 -3.91 23.74
N ASP A 141 20.52 -4.38 24.17
CA ASP A 141 21.61 -3.54 24.68
C ASP A 141 22.08 -2.48 23.66
N THR A 142 21.72 -2.63 22.40
CA THR A 142 22.10 -1.72 21.32
C THR A 142 21.07 -0.62 21.04
N ARG A 143 19.88 -0.66 21.65
CA ARG A 143 18.78 0.29 21.40
C ARG A 143 18.34 1.01 22.68
N PRO A 144 17.72 2.20 22.59
CA PRO A 144 17.14 2.82 23.77
C PRO A 144 15.97 1.97 24.29
N THR A 145 15.83 1.85 25.60
CA THR A 145 14.62 1.29 26.21
C THR A 145 13.40 2.12 25.82
N TYR A 146 12.21 1.51 25.86
CA TYR A 146 10.98 2.21 25.48
C TYR A 146 10.74 3.51 26.29
N ASP A 147 10.91 3.46 27.61
CA ASP A 147 10.82 4.67 28.45
C ASP A 147 11.83 5.75 28.06
N LYS A 148 13.05 5.34 27.66
CA LYS A 148 14.08 6.27 27.21
C LYS A 148 13.71 6.90 25.88
N LEU A 149 13.13 6.13 24.96
CA LEU A 149 12.62 6.61 23.69
C LEU A 149 11.53 7.67 23.90
N LEU A 150 10.55 7.40 24.76
CA LEU A 150 9.48 8.36 25.09
C LEU A 150 10.05 9.69 25.63
N GLN A 151 11.06 9.61 26.51
CA GLN A 151 11.76 10.80 27.01
C GLN A 151 12.51 11.56 25.92
N MET A 152 13.20 10.86 25.02
CA MET A 152 13.94 11.48 23.91
C MET A 152 13.00 12.24 22.96
N LEU A 153 11.87 11.61 22.62
CA LEU A 153 10.84 12.19 21.77
C LEU A 153 9.96 13.22 22.47
N GLN A 154 10.02 13.29 23.81
CA GLN A 154 9.16 14.14 24.65
C GLN A 154 7.66 13.87 24.42
N VAL A 155 7.29 12.60 24.31
CA VAL A 155 5.90 12.15 24.10
C VAL A 155 5.44 11.21 25.20
N THR A 156 4.12 11.14 25.41
CA THR A 156 3.54 10.07 26.24
C THR A 156 3.47 8.77 25.46
N ASN A 157 3.18 7.66 26.16
CA ASN A 157 2.93 6.37 25.52
C ASN A 157 1.80 6.46 24.47
N GLU A 158 0.68 7.10 24.80
CA GLU A 158 -0.43 7.31 23.87
C GLU A 158 0.00 8.22 22.71
N GLY A 159 0.76 9.27 23.00
CA GLY A 159 1.31 10.16 21.98
C GLY A 159 2.25 9.43 21.01
N PHE A 160 3.02 8.46 21.50
CA PHE A 160 3.89 7.63 20.66
C PHE A 160 3.08 6.71 19.75
N ILE A 161 2.10 6.01 20.33
CA ILE A 161 1.22 5.10 19.57
C ILE A 161 0.46 5.85 18.48
N GLU A 162 -0.12 7.02 18.77
CA GLU A 162 -0.89 7.78 17.78
C GLU A 162 -0.01 8.40 16.69
N ASN A 163 1.18 8.93 17.04
CA ASN A 163 1.99 9.70 16.10
C ASN A 163 3.01 8.86 15.31
N PHE A 164 3.42 7.71 15.84
CA PHE A 164 4.42 6.84 15.21
C PHE A 164 3.90 5.41 15.05
N GLY A 165 3.39 4.81 16.12
CA GLY A 165 2.95 3.41 16.12
C GLY A 165 1.91 3.10 15.05
N LYS A 166 0.75 3.79 15.08
CA LYS A 166 -0.34 3.58 14.12
C LYS A 166 0.07 3.89 12.68
N PRO A 167 0.73 5.03 12.36
CA PRO A 167 1.22 5.28 11.01
C PRO A 167 2.17 4.19 10.50
N ILE A 168 3.16 3.77 11.31
CA ILE A 168 4.12 2.72 10.93
C ILE A 168 3.39 1.39 10.73
N ALA A 169 2.51 1.01 11.65
CA ALA A 169 1.72 -0.21 11.57
C ALA A 169 0.85 -0.25 10.31
N TYR A 170 0.24 0.87 9.93
CA TYR A 170 -0.52 0.98 8.68
C TYR A 170 0.37 0.71 7.46
N LYS A 171 1.58 1.30 7.43
CA LYS A 171 2.55 1.10 6.34
C LYS A 171 3.06 -0.35 6.31
N MET A 172 3.33 -0.97 7.46
CA MET A 172 3.72 -2.38 7.57
C MET A 172 2.62 -3.32 7.07
N ALA A 173 1.37 -3.14 7.51
CA ALA A 173 0.25 -3.94 7.03
C ALA A 173 0.02 -3.78 5.52
N THR A 174 0.30 -2.59 4.98
CA THR A 174 0.24 -2.33 3.53
C THR A 174 1.37 -3.04 2.77
N PHE A 175 2.58 -3.11 3.34
CA PHE A 175 3.68 -3.88 2.80
C PHE A 175 3.35 -5.38 2.71
N ASP A 176 2.73 -5.95 3.75
CA ASP A 176 2.32 -7.36 3.73
C ASP A 176 1.36 -7.67 2.57
N LEU A 177 0.40 -6.78 2.32
CA LEU A 177 -0.51 -6.90 1.17
C LEU A 177 0.23 -6.83 -0.17
N LEU A 178 1.19 -5.92 -0.30
CA LEU A 178 2.01 -5.82 -1.51
C LEU A 178 2.80 -7.11 -1.75
N TRP A 179 3.34 -7.66 -0.67
CA TRP A 179 4.08 -8.91 -0.72
C TRP A 179 3.20 -10.10 -1.12
N GLU A 180 2.01 -10.23 -0.54
CA GLU A 180 1.02 -11.23 -0.93
C GLU A 180 0.61 -11.09 -2.41
N ALA A 181 0.31 -9.88 -2.85
CA ALA A 181 -0.05 -9.60 -4.25
C ALA A 181 1.07 -9.98 -5.23
N SER A 182 2.34 -9.73 -4.86
CA SER A 182 3.49 -10.03 -5.71
C SER A 182 3.70 -11.52 -5.98
N GLN A 183 3.13 -12.42 -5.18
CA GLN A 183 3.27 -13.87 -5.39
C GLN A 183 2.65 -14.33 -6.70
N ALA A 184 1.58 -13.67 -7.14
CA ALA A 184 0.93 -13.97 -8.42
C ALA A 184 1.79 -13.53 -9.61
N ASP A 185 2.47 -12.39 -9.47
CA ASP A 185 3.33 -11.80 -10.51
C ASP A 185 4.65 -12.58 -10.68
N TYR A 186 5.13 -13.23 -9.60
CA TYR A 186 6.45 -13.87 -9.53
C TYR A 186 6.39 -15.31 -8.99
N LYS A 187 5.55 -16.15 -9.60
CA LYS A 187 5.20 -17.49 -9.08
C LYS A 187 6.38 -18.47 -9.00
N ASP A 188 7.26 -18.47 -10.00
CA ASP A 188 8.36 -19.44 -10.12
C ASP A 188 9.73 -18.81 -9.78
N VAL A 189 9.71 -17.63 -9.14
CA VAL A 189 10.88 -16.87 -8.72
C VAL A 189 11.18 -17.14 -7.26
N SER A 190 12.47 -17.25 -6.93
CA SER A 190 12.88 -17.41 -5.53
C SER A 190 12.41 -16.22 -4.68
N SER A 191 12.05 -16.48 -3.42
CA SER A 191 11.57 -15.41 -2.52
C SER A 191 12.54 -14.22 -2.43
N PRO A 192 13.87 -14.40 -2.30
CA PRO A 192 14.79 -13.26 -2.24
C PRO A 192 14.78 -12.38 -3.51
N ILE A 193 14.69 -12.99 -4.70
CA ILE A 193 14.64 -12.24 -5.96
C ILE A 193 13.32 -11.52 -6.11
N ARG A 194 12.21 -12.17 -5.76
CA ARG A 194 10.90 -11.52 -5.75
C ARG A 194 10.90 -10.30 -4.83
N THR A 195 11.45 -10.43 -3.62
CA THR A 195 11.61 -9.30 -2.68
C THR A 195 12.34 -8.15 -3.37
N TRP A 196 13.53 -8.42 -3.90
CA TRP A 196 14.33 -7.41 -4.58
C TRP A 196 13.63 -6.76 -5.78
N LEU A 197 12.92 -7.53 -6.62
CA LEU A 197 12.19 -7.00 -7.78
C LEU A 197 11.08 -6.03 -7.34
N VAL A 198 10.29 -6.43 -6.32
CA VAL A 198 9.23 -5.58 -5.77
C VAL A 198 9.79 -4.31 -5.14
N GLU A 199 10.94 -4.41 -4.45
CA GLU A 199 11.65 -3.25 -3.90
C GLU A 199 12.10 -2.27 -4.98
N GLN A 200 12.65 -2.77 -6.09
CA GLN A 200 13.06 -1.92 -7.21
C GLN A 200 11.86 -1.23 -7.86
N GLU A 201 10.77 -1.95 -8.11
CA GLU A 201 9.54 -1.35 -8.63
C GLU A 201 9.00 -0.25 -7.69
N ALA A 202 8.99 -0.55 -6.39
CA ALA A 202 8.51 0.38 -5.38
C ALA A 202 9.37 1.64 -5.29
N MET A 203 10.70 1.48 -5.28
CA MET A 203 11.64 2.61 -5.25
C MET A 203 11.53 3.44 -6.52
N ASN A 204 11.47 2.80 -7.69
CA ASN A 204 11.27 3.48 -8.98
C ASN A 204 9.98 4.30 -8.97
N TYR A 205 8.88 3.75 -8.46
CA TYR A 205 7.63 4.48 -8.31
C TYR A 205 7.79 5.69 -7.37
N LEU A 206 8.39 5.49 -6.20
CA LEU A 206 8.62 6.57 -5.24
C LEU A 206 9.47 7.69 -5.84
N GLU A 207 10.57 7.38 -6.53
CA GLU A 207 11.43 8.36 -7.17
C GLU A 207 10.70 9.10 -8.30
N GLN A 208 9.96 8.40 -9.16
CA GLN A 208 9.22 9.03 -10.25
C GLN A 208 8.17 10.03 -9.73
N HIS A 209 7.45 9.68 -8.67
CA HIS A 209 6.31 10.45 -8.18
C HIS A 209 6.67 11.48 -7.07
N TYR A 210 7.73 11.22 -6.29
CA TYR A 210 8.08 12.01 -5.10
C TYR A 210 9.52 12.55 -5.10
N HIS A 211 10.25 12.54 -6.23
CA HIS A 211 11.65 13.01 -6.30
C HIS A 211 11.91 14.37 -5.62
N LYS A 212 11.00 15.35 -5.76
CA LYS A 212 11.16 16.69 -5.16
C LYS A 212 11.08 16.66 -3.64
N ASP A 213 10.17 15.87 -3.10
CA ASP A 213 9.97 15.75 -1.66
C ASP A 213 11.15 14.98 -1.05
N ILE A 214 11.60 13.90 -1.70
CA ILE A 214 12.82 13.16 -1.32
C ILE A 214 14.04 14.08 -1.30
N ALA A 215 14.24 14.89 -2.35
CA ALA A 215 15.35 15.82 -2.44
C ALA A 215 15.28 16.89 -1.33
N SER A 216 14.08 17.40 -1.03
CA SER A 216 13.86 18.39 0.01
C SER A 216 14.16 17.83 1.41
N LEU A 217 13.74 16.60 1.71
CA LEU A 217 14.06 15.92 2.97
C LEU A 217 15.57 15.66 3.09
N ARG A 218 16.19 15.18 2.00
CA ARG A 218 17.64 14.94 1.93
C ARG A 218 18.44 16.21 2.24
N GLU A 219 18.05 17.35 1.65
CA GLU A 219 18.67 18.65 1.91
C GLU A 219 18.43 19.11 3.35
N LYS A 220 17.18 19.07 3.82
CA LYS A 220 16.78 19.50 5.17
C LYS A 220 17.59 18.79 6.27
N TYR A 221 17.76 17.48 6.16
CA TYR A 221 18.49 16.67 7.14
C TYR A 221 19.97 16.45 6.80
N LYS A 222 20.48 17.08 5.73
CA LYS A 222 21.89 16.98 5.28
C LYS A 222 22.35 15.53 5.06
N ILE A 223 21.47 14.71 4.51
CA ILE A 223 21.77 13.30 4.20
C ILE A 223 22.70 13.27 2.97
N PRO A 224 23.84 12.58 3.00
CA PRO A 224 24.74 12.52 1.84
C PRO A 224 24.10 11.72 0.69
N GLU A 225 24.39 12.13 -0.55
CA GLU A 225 23.88 11.44 -1.75
C GLU A 225 24.59 10.12 -2.06
N LYS A 226 25.89 10.04 -1.76
CA LYS A 226 26.71 8.90 -2.15
C LYS A 226 27.17 8.13 -0.93
N ASP A 227 26.99 6.82 -1.02
CA ASP A 227 27.66 5.90 -0.13
C ASP A 227 29.08 5.61 -0.63
N SER A 228 30.00 5.42 0.31
CA SER A 228 31.22 4.64 0.07
C SER A 228 30.91 3.16 0.30
N GLN A 229 29.95 2.61 -0.43
CA GLN A 229 29.63 1.18 -0.29
C GLN A 229 30.75 0.34 -0.87
N MET A 230 31.17 -0.68 -0.12
CA MET A 230 32.18 -1.63 -0.55
C MET A 230 31.62 -2.46 -1.70
N LYS A 231 32.17 -2.29 -2.89
CA LYS A 231 31.84 -3.09 -4.07
C LYS A 231 32.53 -4.45 -3.94
N LEU A 232 31.74 -5.52 -3.96
CA LEU A 232 32.24 -6.89 -4.00
C LEU A 232 32.23 -7.39 -5.44
N ILE A 233 33.10 -8.35 -5.76
CA ILE A 233 33.23 -8.91 -7.11
C ILE A 233 33.13 -10.43 -7.05
N ARG A 234 32.26 -10.99 -7.90
CA ARG A 234 32.14 -12.42 -8.16
C ARG A 234 32.56 -12.72 -9.59
N SER A 235 33.56 -13.58 -9.77
CA SER A 235 33.96 -14.08 -11.09
C SER A 235 33.62 -15.56 -11.22
N GLY A 236 33.02 -15.97 -12.34
CA GLY A 236 32.63 -17.37 -12.55
C GLY A 236 32.00 -17.61 -13.91
N THR A 237 31.38 -18.77 -14.06
CA THR A 237 30.72 -19.21 -15.30
C THR A 237 29.21 -19.28 -15.07
N VAL A 238 28.44 -18.82 -16.04
CA VAL A 238 26.98 -18.87 -16.01
C VAL A 238 26.51 -20.30 -16.26
N LEU A 239 25.83 -20.92 -15.30
CA LEU A 239 25.36 -22.30 -15.42
C LEU A 239 23.88 -22.41 -15.78
N ALA A 240 23.10 -21.39 -15.43
CA ALA A 240 21.67 -21.36 -15.70
C ALA A 240 21.21 -19.91 -15.86
N ILE A 241 20.24 -19.69 -16.74
CA ILE A 241 19.50 -18.45 -16.89
C ILE A 241 18.02 -18.82 -16.83
N LYS A 242 17.29 -18.18 -15.92
CA LYS A 242 15.83 -18.22 -15.82
C LYS A 242 15.27 -16.86 -16.20
N GLU A 243 13.96 -16.71 -16.14
CA GLU A 243 13.24 -15.48 -16.52
C GLU A 243 13.76 -14.22 -15.80
N HIS A 244 14.08 -14.34 -14.50
CA HIS A 244 14.46 -13.20 -13.66
C HIS A 244 15.82 -13.35 -12.97
N GLU A 245 16.53 -14.46 -13.18
CA GLU A 245 17.75 -14.74 -12.44
C GLU A 245 18.74 -15.58 -13.25
N PHE A 246 20.02 -15.44 -12.95
CA PHE A 246 21.07 -16.29 -13.51
C PHE A 246 22.05 -16.73 -12.44
N LEU A 247 22.59 -17.94 -12.63
CA LEU A 247 23.47 -18.60 -11.66
C LEU A 247 24.92 -18.51 -12.11
N VAL A 248 25.78 -17.96 -11.26
CA VAL A 248 27.23 -17.90 -11.46
C VAL A 248 27.92 -18.87 -10.49
N VAL A 249 28.78 -19.73 -11.01
CA VAL A 249 29.60 -20.66 -10.22
C VAL A 249 31.08 -20.43 -10.49
N SER A 250 31.88 -20.33 -9.45
CA SER A 250 33.31 -20.02 -9.60
C SER A 250 34.13 -21.31 -9.77
N GLY A 251 35.06 -21.29 -10.72
CA GLY A 251 35.96 -22.41 -10.99
C GLY A 251 35.41 -23.48 -11.94
N VAL A 252 34.20 -23.30 -12.47
CA VAL A 252 33.66 -24.16 -13.55
C VAL A 252 34.21 -23.69 -14.89
N LEU A 253 34.78 -24.61 -15.68
CA LEU A 253 35.21 -24.31 -17.05
C LEU A 253 34.02 -24.32 -18.00
N ALA A 254 34.05 -23.47 -19.04
CA ALA A 254 32.99 -23.42 -20.04
C ALA A 254 32.78 -24.80 -20.70
N SER A 255 33.84 -25.59 -20.87
CA SER A 255 33.78 -26.96 -21.41
C SER A 255 33.03 -27.97 -20.53
N GLU A 256 32.90 -27.72 -19.22
CA GLU A 256 32.14 -28.61 -18.32
C GLU A 256 30.62 -28.33 -18.40
N VAL A 257 30.22 -27.18 -18.92
CA VAL A 257 28.82 -26.76 -19.04
C VAL A 257 28.11 -27.61 -20.10
N GLY A 258 27.00 -28.23 -19.72
CA GLY A 258 26.25 -29.16 -20.58
C GLY A 258 26.77 -30.59 -20.60
N GLN A 259 27.96 -30.87 -20.04
CA GLN A 259 28.45 -32.25 -19.82
C GLN A 259 27.98 -32.82 -18.49
N LYS A 260 27.87 -31.96 -17.48
CA LYS A 260 27.37 -32.27 -16.14
C LYS A 260 26.09 -31.46 -15.89
N SER A 261 25.24 -31.98 -15.01
CA SER A 261 24.08 -31.23 -14.55
C SER A 261 24.51 -30.00 -13.73
N VAL A 262 23.64 -29.00 -13.66
CA VAL A 262 23.87 -27.79 -12.85
C VAL A 262 24.10 -28.16 -11.39
N ASP A 263 23.31 -29.09 -10.84
CA ASP A 263 23.43 -29.51 -9.45
C ASP A 263 24.77 -30.18 -9.14
N GLU A 264 25.28 -31.03 -10.05
CA GLU A 264 26.60 -31.65 -9.91
C GLU A 264 27.72 -30.61 -9.91
N LEU A 265 27.63 -29.58 -10.76
CA LEU A 265 28.61 -28.50 -10.82
C LEU A 265 28.55 -27.61 -9.58
N VAL A 266 27.34 -27.27 -9.11
CA VAL A 266 27.16 -26.48 -7.88
C VAL A 266 27.67 -27.24 -6.67
N GLN A 267 27.37 -28.54 -6.54
CA GLN A 267 27.86 -29.37 -5.43
C GLN A 267 29.38 -29.53 -5.45
N LYS A 268 29.96 -29.84 -6.63
CA LYS A 268 31.41 -30.04 -6.80
C LYS A 268 32.22 -28.81 -6.39
N HIS A 269 31.75 -27.62 -6.77
CA HIS A 269 32.46 -26.37 -6.49
C HIS A 269 32.02 -25.70 -5.20
N SER A 270 30.88 -26.15 -4.66
CA SER A 270 30.27 -25.71 -3.42
C SER A 270 30.31 -24.18 -3.31
N ASN A 271 29.80 -23.47 -4.33
CA ASN A 271 29.87 -22.00 -4.38
C ASN A 271 28.89 -21.32 -5.37
N GLY A 272 27.61 -21.73 -5.43
CA GLY A 272 26.63 -21.09 -6.31
C GLY A 272 26.19 -19.70 -5.86
N THR A 273 25.97 -18.78 -6.81
CA THR A 273 25.35 -17.48 -6.53
C THR A 273 24.36 -17.10 -7.62
N TRP A 274 23.09 -16.91 -7.28
CA TRP A 274 22.09 -16.31 -8.16
C TRP A 274 22.19 -14.79 -8.12
N PHE A 275 22.02 -14.18 -9.29
CA PHE A 275 21.92 -12.75 -9.46
C PHE A 275 20.63 -12.43 -10.22
N PRO A 276 20.00 -11.26 -9.97
CA PRO A 276 18.83 -10.84 -10.72
C PRO A 276 19.23 -10.54 -12.17
N LEU A 277 18.38 -10.88 -13.12
CA LEU A 277 18.59 -10.63 -14.54
C LEU A 277 18.21 -9.18 -14.91
N VAL A 278 18.90 -8.19 -14.30
CA VAL A 278 18.66 -6.75 -14.50
C VAL A 278 19.96 -6.05 -14.87
N ASP A 279 19.89 -5.17 -15.86
CA ASP A 279 21.02 -4.41 -16.40
C ASP A 279 22.22 -5.30 -16.81
N VAL A 280 21.93 -6.53 -17.21
CA VAL A 280 22.91 -7.50 -17.73
C VAL A 280 23.11 -7.36 -19.24
N PRO A 281 24.26 -7.78 -19.78
CA PRO A 281 24.48 -7.81 -21.23
C PRO A 281 23.41 -8.67 -21.94
N GLN A 282 22.77 -8.15 -22.99
CA GLN A 282 21.76 -8.89 -23.78
C GLN A 282 22.32 -10.15 -24.45
N THR A 283 23.64 -10.24 -24.61
CA THR A 283 24.33 -11.39 -25.19
C THR A 283 24.62 -12.50 -24.17
N LEU A 284 24.25 -12.31 -22.90
CA LEU A 284 24.53 -13.26 -21.82
C LEU A 284 23.94 -14.64 -22.14
N SER A 285 24.78 -15.65 -22.08
CA SER A 285 24.45 -17.04 -22.40
C SER A 285 25.00 -18.00 -21.35
N VAL A 286 24.37 -19.17 -21.24
CA VAL A 286 24.90 -20.29 -20.44
C VAL A 286 26.27 -20.69 -21.00
N GLY A 287 27.26 -20.85 -20.12
CA GLY A 287 28.66 -21.08 -20.48
C GLY A 287 29.52 -19.81 -20.54
N ASP A 288 28.92 -18.63 -20.52
CA ASP A 288 29.68 -17.39 -20.49
C ASP A 288 30.44 -17.25 -19.18
N ARG A 289 31.69 -16.80 -19.29
CA ARG A 289 32.49 -16.39 -18.14
C ARG A 289 32.20 -14.93 -17.83
N VAL A 290 31.92 -14.63 -16.58
CA VAL A 290 31.42 -13.32 -16.16
C VAL A 290 32.13 -12.84 -14.92
N GLU A 291 32.16 -11.52 -14.78
CA GLU A 291 32.51 -10.83 -13.55
C GLU A 291 31.32 -9.93 -13.17
N VAL A 292 30.76 -10.17 -11.98
CA VAL A 292 29.59 -9.47 -11.45
C VAL A 292 30.02 -8.68 -10.23
N GLN A 293 29.79 -7.37 -10.26
CA GLN A 293 29.97 -6.48 -9.13
C GLN A 293 28.65 -6.32 -8.39
N TYR A 294 28.67 -6.43 -7.07
CA TYR A 294 27.47 -6.41 -6.21
C TYR A 294 27.71 -5.62 -4.91
N ARG A 295 26.64 -5.20 -4.22
CA ARG A 295 26.73 -4.40 -2.97
C ARG A 295 26.38 -5.20 -1.73
N GLN A 296 25.41 -6.09 -1.83
CA GLN A 296 24.83 -6.80 -0.70
C GLN A 296 24.48 -8.25 -1.09
N SER A 297 24.59 -9.17 -0.13
CA SER A 297 23.95 -10.48 -0.19
C SER A 297 22.64 -10.45 0.60
N ILE A 298 21.61 -11.09 0.07
CA ILE A 298 20.37 -11.35 0.79
C ILE A 298 20.28 -12.88 0.94
N GLY A 299 20.68 -13.37 2.11
CA GLY A 299 20.77 -14.79 2.43
C GLY A 299 21.51 -15.00 3.75
N ASN A 300 21.19 -16.06 4.50
CA ASN A 300 21.94 -16.42 5.71
C ASN A 300 23.27 -17.07 5.29
N ASP A 301 24.39 -16.40 5.56
CA ASP A 301 25.75 -16.92 5.36
C ASP A 301 26.03 -18.23 6.15
N ASP A 302 25.18 -18.55 7.13
CA ASP A 302 25.44 -19.62 8.12
C ASP A 302 24.67 -20.94 7.91
N ALA A 303 23.90 -21.13 6.81
CA ALA A 303 23.15 -22.37 6.59
C ALA A 303 23.32 -22.99 5.18
N GLN A 304 23.99 -24.15 5.13
CA GLN A 304 24.00 -25.15 4.03
C GLN A 304 24.78 -24.81 2.74
N PRO A 305 25.08 -25.78 1.83
CA PRO A 305 26.13 -25.69 0.81
C PRO A 305 25.67 -24.91 -0.44
N PHE A 306 25.40 -23.63 -0.18
CA PHE A 306 25.53 -22.39 -0.95
C PHE A 306 24.96 -22.29 -2.37
N ILE A 307 23.81 -21.62 -2.39
CA ILE A 307 23.30 -20.76 -3.45
C ILE A 307 22.90 -19.43 -2.78
N ASP A 308 23.75 -18.41 -2.93
CA ASP A 308 23.51 -17.07 -2.36
C ASP A 308 22.85 -16.13 -3.39
N TYR A 309 22.13 -15.11 -2.96
CA TYR A 309 21.47 -14.13 -3.84
C TYR A 309 22.04 -12.72 -3.63
N LYS A 310 22.35 -12.01 -4.72
CA LYS A 310 23.06 -10.72 -4.66
C LYS A 310 22.58 -9.70 -5.69
N ASP A 311 22.53 -8.43 -5.30
CA ASP A 311 22.14 -7.32 -6.17
C ASP A 311 23.25 -6.93 -7.16
N ILE A 312 22.91 -6.60 -8.41
CA ILE A 312 23.94 -6.21 -9.40
C ILE A 312 24.18 -4.70 -9.35
N VAL A 313 25.46 -4.32 -9.35
CA VAL A 313 25.91 -2.96 -9.68
C VAL A 313 26.35 -2.89 -11.14
N GLU A 314 27.10 -3.88 -11.57
CA GLU A 314 27.68 -3.96 -12.91
C GLU A 314 28.00 -5.40 -13.23
N MET A 315 27.88 -5.78 -14.51
CA MET A 315 28.25 -7.09 -14.99
C MET A 315 28.97 -6.99 -16.34
N LYS A 316 30.04 -7.77 -16.50
CA LYS A 316 30.73 -7.92 -17.79
C LYS A 316 30.99 -9.39 -18.12
N ILE A 317 30.87 -9.72 -19.41
CA ILE A 317 31.32 -10.99 -19.96
C ILE A 317 32.84 -10.87 -20.18
N VAL A 318 33.59 -11.80 -19.63
CA VAL A 318 35.05 -11.85 -19.72
C VAL A 318 35.48 -12.98 -20.65
N LYS A 319 36.51 -12.75 -21.46
CA LYS A 319 37.10 -13.82 -22.27
C LYS A 319 37.81 -14.81 -21.37
N GLU A 320 37.70 -16.10 -21.69
CA GLU A 320 38.49 -17.12 -21.04
C GLU A 320 39.97 -16.87 -21.36
N SER A 321 40.78 -16.61 -20.33
CA SER A 321 42.23 -16.55 -20.52
C SER A 321 42.73 -17.96 -20.86
N PRO A 322 43.55 -18.11 -21.93
CA PRO A 322 43.99 -19.40 -22.45
C PRO A 322 44.82 -20.22 -21.46
#